data_AF-A0A0L0BQ80-F1
#
_entry.id   AF-A0A0L0BQ80-F1
#
_cell.length_a   1.000
_cell.length_b   1.000
_cell.length_c   1.000
_cell.angle_alpha   90.00
_cell.angle_beta   90.00
_cell.angle_gamma   90.00
#
_symmetry.space_group_name_H-M   'P 1'
#
loop_
_entity.id
_entity.type
_entity.pdbx_description
1 polymer ?
#
loop_
_entity_poly.entity_id
_entity_poly.type
_entity_poly.pdbx_seq_one_letter_code
_entity_poly.pdbx_strand_id
1 'polypeptide(L)'
;MTTPSSSANDIPAKKIKLEDNLDRAITWDDHFMYLAVLSSKRSRDPRVQVGAVIVNEDNRIIGMGYNGFPKGCSDEKFPWYRYKDVDYCSQVDPIHSKDHFVVHAEANAILNKNCANLKNTRLYTTLFPCIKCAHLIVQSGITNIYYLSDEMGKKHIAEYEI
;
A
#
# COMPACT_ATOMS: atom_id res chain seq x y z
N MET A 1 -37.29 -47.23 -3.65
CA MET A 1 -36.67 -45.89 -3.64
C MET A 1 -35.74 -45.83 -2.45
N THR A 2 -34.47 -46.20 -2.66
CA THR A 2 -33.43 -46.30 -1.64
C THR A 2 -32.64 -45.00 -1.62
N THR A 3 -32.71 -44.25 -0.52
CA THR A 3 -31.86 -43.07 -0.28
C THR A 3 -30.44 -43.55 0.05
N PRO A 4 -29.39 -43.08 -0.64
CA PRO A 4 -28.03 -43.31 -0.18
C PRO A 4 -27.72 -42.35 0.97
N SER A 5 -27.37 -42.91 2.13
CA SER A 5 -26.73 -42.22 3.22
C SER A 5 -25.31 -41.80 2.79
N SER A 6 -25.06 -40.50 2.58
CA SER A 6 -23.69 -39.99 2.46
C SER A 6 -23.18 -39.66 3.86
N SER A 7 -22.33 -40.53 4.41
CA SER A 7 -21.48 -40.23 5.56
C SER A 7 -20.61 -39.02 5.20
N ALA A 8 -20.86 -37.88 5.83
CA ALA A 8 -19.94 -36.76 5.82
C ALA A 8 -18.64 -37.25 6.49
N ASN A 9 -17.59 -37.42 5.70
CA ASN A 9 -16.26 -37.66 6.24
C ASN A 9 -15.80 -36.40 6.96
N ASP A 10 -15.90 -36.40 8.28
CA ASP A 10 -15.26 -35.41 9.15
C ASP A 10 -13.74 -35.46 8.91
N ILE A 11 -13.23 -34.48 8.19
CA ILE A 11 -11.78 -34.25 8.08
C ILE A 11 -11.31 -33.86 9.49
N PRO A 12 -10.44 -34.64 10.16
CA PRO A 12 -10.07 -34.33 11.53
C PRO A 12 -9.26 -33.02 11.52
N ALA A 13 -9.87 -31.95 12.05
CA ALA A 13 -9.19 -30.71 12.32
C ALA A 13 -8.03 -31.01 13.28
N LYS A 14 -6.80 -30.91 12.76
CA LYS A 14 -5.59 -31.11 13.56
C LYS A 14 -5.61 -30.07 14.69
N LYS A 15 -5.77 -30.52 15.94
CA LYS A 15 -5.66 -29.65 17.13
C LYS A 15 -4.26 -29.05 17.13
N ILE A 16 -4.15 -27.80 16.67
CA ILE A 16 -2.95 -27.00 16.85
C ILE A 16 -2.91 -26.65 18.33
N LYS A 17 -1.87 -27.07 19.05
CA LYS A 17 -1.65 -26.67 20.45
C LYS A 17 -1.42 -25.15 20.45
N LEU A 18 -2.36 -24.42 21.03
CA LEU A 18 -2.43 -22.96 21.13
C LEU A 18 -1.56 -22.40 22.27
N GLU A 19 -0.53 -23.13 22.69
CA GLU A 19 0.28 -22.78 23.84
C GLU A 19 1.56 -22.10 23.32
N ASP A 20 1.74 -20.82 23.70
CA ASP A 20 2.78 -19.83 23.32
C ASP A 20 2.54 -18.97 22.08
N ASN A 21 1.29 -18.53 21.83
CA ASN A 21 0.93 -17.75 20.63
C ASN A 21 0.99 -16.22 20.79
N LEU A 22 1.01 -15.69 22.02
CA LEU A 22 1.02 -14.24 22.28
C LEU A 22 2.40 -13.61 22.01
N ASP A 23 3.49 -14.27 22.39
CA ASP A 23 4.85 -13.75 22.20
C ASP A 23 5.36 -13.85 20.75
N ARG A 24 4.62 -14.56 19.88
CA ARG A 24 4.89 -14.66 18.42
C ARG A 24 3.96 -13.80 17.57
N ALA A 25 2.92 -13.21 18.16
CA ALA A 25 1.98 -12.40 17.42
C ALA A 25 2.65 -11.07 17.04
N ILE A 26 2.62 -10.75 15.75
CA ILE A 26 3.07 -9.43 15.28
C ILE A 26 2.14 -8.35 15.81
N THR A 27 2.69 -7.16 16.08
CA THR A 27 1.89 -6.00 16.50
C THR A 27 0.96 -5.55 15.37
N TRP A 28 -0.04 -4.72 15.69
CA TRP A 28 -0.90 -4.12 14.66
C TRP A 28 -0.10 -3.26 13.68
N ASP A 29 0.85 -2.47 14.17
CA ASP A 29 1.67 -1.61 13.32
C ASP A 29 2.57 -2.43 12.39
N ASP A 30 3.18 -3.51 12.89
CA ASP A 30 3.95 -4.45 12.06
C ASP A 30 3.05 -5.09 11.00
N HIS A 31 1.86 -5.55 11.40
CA HIS A 31 0.90 -6.17 10.48
C HIS A 31 0.53 -5.22 9.34
N PHE A 32 0.15 -3.98 9.64
CA PHE A 32 -0.24 -3.01 8.62
C PHE A 32 0.94 -2.54 7.77
N MET A 33 2.12 -2.39 8.37
CA MET A 33 3.33 -2.08 7.61
C MET A 33 3.73 -3.24 6.68
N TYR A 34 3.61 -4.49 7.12
CA TYR A 34 3.84 -5.66 6.24
C TYR A 34 2.86 -5.70 5.08
N LEU A 35 1.59 -5.33 5.30
CA LEU A 35 0.62 -5.19 4.22
C LEU A 35 0.97 -4.06 3.24
N ALA A 36 1.49 -2.93 3.72
CA ALA A 36 1.99 -1.86 2.87
C ALA A 36 3.20 -2.34 2.04
N VAL A 37 4.15 -3.05 2.65
CA VAL A 37 5.28 -3.68 1.95
C VAL A 37 4.80 -4.68 0.91
N LEU A 38 3.82 -5.53 1.24
CA LEU A 38 3.24 -6.49 0.30
C LEU A 38 2.54 -5.79 -0.87
N SER A 39 1.76 -4.74 -0.59
CA SER A 39 1.09 -3.92 -1.61
C SER A 39 2.11 -3.29 -2.57
N SER A 40 3.26 -2.82 -2.06
CA SER A 40 4.34 -2.25 -2.90
C SER A 40 4.81 -3.23 -3.98
N LYS A 41 4.78 -4.54 -3.73
CA LYS A 41 5.19 -5.58 -4.69
C LYS A 41 4.26 -5.70 -5.91
N ARG A 42 3.11 -5.03 -5.89
CA ARG A 42 2.25 -4.90 -7.08
C ARG A 42 2.70 -3.79 -8.04
N SER A 43 3.53 -2.86 -7.57
CA SER A 43 4.05 -1.77 -8.40
C SER A 43 4.90 -2.31 -9.56
N ARG A 44 4.69 -1.74 -10.74
CA ARG A 44 5.48 -2.04 -11.94
C ARG A 44 6.62 -1.04 -12.16
N ASP A 45 6.77 -0.05 -11.28
CA ASP A 45 7.87 0.90 -11.35
C ASP A 45 9.21 0.17 -11.14
N PRO A 46 10.14 0.19 -12.11
CA PRO A 46 11.39 -0.57 -12.01
C PRO A 46 12.37 0.02 -10.98
N ARG A 47 12.12 1.23 -10.46
CA ARG A 47 13.07 1.96 -9.61
C ARG A 47 12.61 2.05 -8.16
N VAL A 48 11.36 2.44 -7.94
CA VAL A 48 10.83 2.68 -6.59
C VAL A 48 9.45 2.05 -6.50
N GLN A 49 9.32 1.05 -5.64
CA GLN A 49 8.04 0.41 -5.34
C GLN A 49 7.57 0.88 -3.97
N VAL A 50 6.45 1.62 -3.95
CA VAL A 50 5.83 2.15 -2.74
C VAL A 50 4.48 1.51 -2.56
N GLY A 51 4.15 1.15 -1.33
CA GLY A 51 2.83 0.67 -0.95
C GLY A 51 2.30 1.44 0.25
N ALA A 52 0.97 1.52 0.34
CA ALA A 52 0.26 2.26 1.37
C ALA A 52 -1.01 1.51 1.82
N VAL A 53 -1.32 1.60 3.10
CA VAL A 53 -2.50 0.99 3.74
C VAL A 53 -3.10 2.01 4.70
N ILE A 54 -4.42 2.21 4.64
CA ILE A 54 -5.16 3.07 5.55
C ILE A 54 -6.04 2.21 6.43
N VAL A 55 -6.02 2.46 7.73
CA VAL A 55 -6.81 1.74 8.74
C VAL A 55 -7.60 2.70 9.60
N ASN A 56 -8.78 2.27 10.03
CA ASN A 56 -9.61 3.02 10.97
C ASN A 56 -9.23 2.72 12.43
N GLU A 57 -9.92 3.39 13.36
CA GLU A 57 -9.74 3.23 14.81
C GLU A 57 -9.96 1.79 15.29
N ASP A 58 -10.85 1.04 14.62
CA ASP A 58 -11.13 -0.38 14.91
C ASP A 58 -10.12 -1.38 14.31
N ASN A 59 -8.97 -0.91 13.82
CA ASN A 59 -7.96 -1.73 13.14
C ASN A 59 -8.49 -2.45 11.88
N ARG A 60 -9.44 -1.84 11.17
CA ARG A 60 -9.94 -2.35 9.90
C ARG A 60 -9.27 -1.62 8.74
N ILE A 61 -8.82 -2.39 7.77
CA ILE A 61 -8.26 -1.85 6.52
C ILE A 61 -9.40 -1.24 5.71
N ILE A 62 -9.29 0.05 5.43
CA ILE A 62 -10.30 0.82 4.69
C ILE A 62 -9.79 1.33 3.35
N GLY A 63 -8.47 1.30 3.11
CA GLY A 63 -7.88 1.68 1.83
C GLY A 63 -6.51 1.04 1.64
N MET A 64 -6.17 0.70 0.40
CA MET A 64 -4.85 0.20 0.04
C MET A 64 -4.42 0.74 -1.32
N GLY A 65 -3.12 0.96 -1.47
CA GLY A 65 -2.54 1.49 -2.70
C GLY A 65 -1.10 1.05 -2.90
N TYR A 66 -0.66 1.18 -4.14
CA TYR A 66 0.72 1.09 -4.57
C TYR A 66 0.94 2.12 -5.70
N ASN A 67 2.18 2.52 -5.95
CA ASN A 67 2.45 3.46 -7.03
C ASN A 67 2.31 2.78 -8.41
N GLY A 68 1.71 3.49 -9.36
CA GLY A 68 1.48 2.98 -10.71
C GLY A 68 0.76 3.99 -11.59
N PHE A 69 0.55 3.65 -12.86
CA PHE A 69 -0.20 4.52 -13.75
C PHE A 69 -1.69 4.59 -13.38
N PRO A 70 -2.42 5.63 -13.84
CA PRO A 70 -3.84 5.77 -13.58
C PRO A 70 -4.61 4.58 -14.16
N LYS A 71 -5.77 4.27 -13.59
CA LYS A 71 -6.61 3.15 -14.04
C LYS A 71 -6.91 3.26 -15.54
N GLY A 72 -6.68 2.17 -16.27
CA GLY A 72 -6.89 2.10 -17.72
C GLY A 72 -5.68 2.53 -18.57
N CYS A 73 -4.62 3.06 -17.96
CA CYS A 73 -3.34 3.29 -18.64
C CYS A 73 -2.51 2.00 -18.69
N SER A 74 -1.91 1.70 -19.83
CA SER A 74 -1.11 0.49 -20.03
C SER A 74 0.33 0.69 -19.56
N ASP A 75 0.84 -0.24 -18.76
CA ASP A 75 2.23 -0.25 -18.31
C ASP A 75 3.25 -0.43 -19.45
N GLU A 76 2.80 -0.86 -20.64
CA GLU A 76 3.65 -1.04 -21.83
C GLU A 76 3.70 0.21 -22.70
N LYS A 77 2.61 1.00 -22.72
CA LYS A 77 2.49 2.18 -23.57
C LYS A 77 2.96 3.46 -22.89
N PHE A 78 2.87 3.51 -21.56
CA PHE A 78 3.28 4.66 -20.78
C PHE A 78 4.74 4.55 -20.36
N PRO A 79 5.47 5.67 -20.35
CA PRO A 79 6.91 5.68 -20.11
C PRO A 79 7.22 5.46 -18.62
N TRP A 80 8.10 4.51 -18.31
CA TRP A 80 8.64 4.28 -16.96
C TRP A 80 9.96 5.02 -16.68
N TYR A 81 10.52 5.71 -17.67
CA TYR A 81 11.75 6.48 -17.52
C TYR A 81 11.47 7.88 -16.97
N ARG A 82 12.46 8.47 -16.29
CA ARG A 82 12.42 9.90 -15.94
C ARG A 82 13.07 10.72 -17.05
N TYR A 83 12.63 11.96 -17.22
CA TYR A 83 13.25 12.88 -18.17
C TYR A 83 14.76 13.05 -17.95
N LYS A 84 15.22 12.99 -16.69
CA LYS A 84 16.65 13.06 -16.36
C LYS A 84 17.47 11.83 -16.77
N ASP A 85 16.83 10.74 -17.18
CA ASP A 85 17.49 9.49 -17.57
C ASP A 85 17.66 9.36 -19.08
N VAL A 86 17.10 10.29 -19.87
CA VAL A 86 17.25 10.31 -21.33
C VAL A 86 18.37 11.27 -21.72
N ASP A 87 19.22 10.84 -22.66
CA ASP A 87 20.33 11.68 -23.16
C ASP A 87 19.78 12.96 -23.77
N TYR A 88 20.42 14.09 -23.48
CA TYR A 88 20.01 15.43 -23.92
C TYR A 88 19.87 15.58 -25.46
N CYS A 89 20.47 14.65 -26.22
CA CYS A 89 20.40 14.59 -27.69
C CYS A 89 19.14 13.87 -28.21
N SER A 90 18.43 13.14 -27.36
CA SER A 90 17.16 12.52 -27.70
C SER A 90 16.04 13.54 -27.51
N GLN A 91 15.32 13.87 -28.58
CA GLN A 91 14.24 14.88 -28.63
C GLN A 91 12.98 14.41 -27.87
N VAL A 92 13.15 13.92 -26.64
CA VAL A 92 12.09 13.40 -25.80
C VAL A 92 11.48 14.57 -25.06
N ASP A 93 10.22 14.86 -25.35
CA ASP A 93 9.49 15.91 -24.66
C ASP A 93 9.42 15.59 -23.15
N PRO A 94 9.81 16.53 -22.26
CA PRO A 94 9.73 16.38 -20.80
C PRO A 94 8.38 15.84 -20.28
N ILE A 95 7.29 16.12 -21.00
CA ILE A 95 5.95 15.62 -20.66
C ILE A 95 5.85 14.08 -20.74
N HIS A 96 6.72 13.43 -21.52
CA HIS A 96 6.78 11.98 -21.68
C HIS A 96 7.62 11.28 -20.59
N SER A 97 7.77 11.90 -19.42
CA SER A 97 8.36 11.26 -18.25
C SER A 97 7.30 10.57 -17.39
N LYS A 98 7.66 9.45 -16.76
CA LYS A 98 6.80 8.76 -15.77
C LYS A 98 6.25 9.68 -14.67
N ASP A 99 7.02 10.70 -14.28
CA ASP A 99 6.70 11.56 -13.14
C ASP A 99 5.41 12.38 -13.37
N HIS A 100 4.92 12.47 -14.62
CA HIS A 100 3.64 13.11 -14.98
C HIS A 100 2.44 12.16 -14.94
N PHE A 101 2.66 10.85 -14.99
CA PHE A 101 1.58 9.86 -15.10
C PHE A 101 1.44 9.02 -13.84
N VAL A 102 2.53 8.74 -13.12
CA VAL A 102 2.49 7.87 -11.95
C VAL A 102 1.66 8.51 -10.84
N VAL A 103 0.67 7.76 -10.36
CA VAL A 103 -0.06 8.04 -9.14
C VAL A 103 0.66 7.35 -7.99
N HIS A 104 0.91 8.10 -6.92
CA HIS A 104 1.59 7.61 -5.74
C HIS A 104 0.73 6.65 -4.92
N ALA A 105 1.37 5.82 -4.08
CA ALA A 105 0.69 4.77 -3.32
C ALA A 105 -0.35 5.34 -2.36
N GLU A 106 -0.03 6.45 -1.68
CA GLU A 106 -0.86 7.16 -0.71
C GLU A 106 -2.11 7.73 -1.39
N ALA A 107 -1.92 8.35 -2.56
CA ALA A 107 -3.02 8.87 -3.36
C ALA A 107 -3.95 7.73 -3.80
N ASN A 108 -3.37 6.62 -4.30
CA ASN A 108 -4.14 5.44 -4.64
C ASN A 108 -4.87 4.83 -3.44
N ALA A 109 -4.27 4.80 -2.24
CA ALA A 109 -4.93 4.30 -1.04
C ALA A 109 -6.15 5.17 -0.64
N ILE A 110 -6.04 6.50 -0.74
CA ILE A 110 -7.14 7.44 -0.50
C ILE A 110 -8.25 7.30 -1.54
N LEU A 111 -7.89 7.11 -2.81
CA LEU A 111 -8.84 6.95 -3.91
C LEU A 111 -9.56 5.60 -3.88
N ASN A 112 -8.88 4.54 -3.45
CA ASN A 112 -9.42 3.17 -3.37
C ASN A 112 -10.15 2.88 -2.06
N LYS A 113 -10.40 3.89 -1.22
CA LYS A 113 -11.06 3.68 0.08
C LYS A 113 -12.46 3.08 -0.08
N ASN A 114 -12.84 2.22 0.85
CA ASN A 114 -14.16 1.58 0.91
C ASN A 114 -15.11 2.24 1.92
N CYS A 115 -14.82 3.47 2.34
CA CYS A 115 -15.56 4.22 3.35
C CYS A 115 -15.86 5.65 2.88
N ALA A 116 -16.79 6.31 3.58
CA ALA A 116 -17.26 7.65 3.21
C ALA A 116 -16.22 8.75 3.46
N ASN A 117 -15.44 8.65 4.54
CA ASN A 117 -14.41 9.63 4.89
C ASN A 117 -13.25 8.94 5.63
N LEU A 118 -12.11 9.63 5.73
CA LEU A 118 -10.88 9.12 6.35
C LEU A 118 -10.55 9.84 7.66
N LYS A 119 -11.53 10.44 8.34
CA LYS A 119 -11.31 11.14 9.61
C LYS A 119 -10.80 10.18 10.68
N ASN A 120 -9.81 10.60 11.47
CA ASN A 120 -9.22 9.84 12.57
C ASN A 120 -8.63 8.48 12.14
N THR A 121 -8.11 8.42 10.91
CA THR A 121 -7.51 7.19 10.37
C THR A 121 -5.99 7.25 10.41
N ARG A 122 -5.35 6.08 10.38
CA ARG A 122 -3.90 5.92 10.32
C ARG A 122 -3.49 5.46 8.93
N LEU A 123 -2.44 6.06 8.39
CA LEU A 123 -1.82 5.68 7.11
C LEU A 123 -0.47 5.01 7.37
N TYR A 124 -0.28 3.79 6.86
CA TYR A 124 1.00 3.09 6.84
C TYR A 124 1.54 3.13 5.41
N THR A 125 2.76 3.63 5.21
CA THR A 125 3.40 3.73 3.89
C THR A 125 4.84 3.25 3.93
N THR A 126 5.33 2.64 2.85
CA THR A 126 6.72 2.15 2.82
C THR A 126 7.76 3.26 2.68
N LEU A 127 7.35 4.45 2.23
CA LEU A 127 8.21 5.62 2.02
C LEU A 127 7.51 6.87 2.56
N PHE A 128 8.26 7.78 3.18
CA PHE A 128 7.74 9.05 3.67
C PHE A 128 6.99 9.82 2.55
N PRO A 129 5.77 10.34 2.81
CA PRO A 129 4.97 10.97 1.77
C PRO A 129 5.61 12.23 1.17
N CYS A 130 5.54 12.37 -0.15
CA CYS A 130 5.93 13.63 -0.80
C CYS A 130 4.93 14.75 -0.49
N ILE A 131 5.32 16.01 -0.73
CA ILE A 131 4.48 17.19 -0.45
C ILE A 131 3.08 17.12 -1.06
N LYS A 132 2.94 16.59 -2.29
CA LYS A 132 1.64 16.43 -2.96
C LYS A 132 0.76 15.41 -2.23
N CYS A 133 1.34 14.31 -1.78
CA CYS A 133 0.64 13.30 -0.99
C CYS A 133 0.30 13.84 0.40
N ALA A 134 1.20 14.58 1.04
CA ALA A 134 0.95 15.23 2.33
C ALA A 134 -0.29 16.13 2.27
N HIS A 135 -0.43 16.97 1.22
CA HIS A 135 -1.64 17.77 1.03
C HIS A 135 -2.91 16.91 0.93
N LEU A 136 -2.87 15.78 0.20
CA LEU A 136 -4.02 14.89 0.08
C LEU A 136 -4.36 14.19 1.40
N ILE A 137 -3.35 13.78 2.16
CA ILE A 137 -3.50 13.10 3.46
C ILE A 137 -4.20 14.03 4.44
N VAL A 138 -3.67 15.25 4.62
CA VAL A 138 -4.22 16.26 5.53
C VAL A 138 -5.66 16.61 5.11
N GLN A 139 -5.90 16.90 3.84
CA GLN A 139 -7.24 17.26 3.35
C GLN A 139 -8.25 16.11 3.43
N SER A 140 -7.79 14.86 3.52
CA SER A 140 -8.67 13.69 3.67
C SER A 140 -9.10 13.42 5.11
N GLY A 141 -8.45 14.07 6.10
CA GLY A 141 -8.72 13.90 7.52
C GLY A 141 -7.95 12.76 8.20
N ILE A 142 -6.94 12.20 7.54
CA ILE A 142 -6.01 11.23 8.16
C ILE A 142 -5.21 11.97 9.23
N THR A 143 -5.03 11.37 10.41
CA THR A 143 -4.41 12.03 11.58
C THR A 143 -3.01 11.53 11.91
N ASN A 144 -2.70 10.27 11.56
CA ASN A 144 -1.39 9.67 11.86
C ASN A 144 -0.78 9.02 10.61
N ILE A 145 0.52 9.20 10.43
CA ILE A 145 1.30 8.59 9.37
C ILE A 145 2.40 7.73 9.99
N TYR A 146 2.44 6.46 9.61
CA TYR A 146 3.51 5.52 9.91
C TYR A 146 4.27 5.23 8.63
N TYR A 147 5.59 5.39 8.63
CA TYR A 147 6.41 5.12 7.45
C TYR A 147 7.60 4.22 7.75
N LEU A 148 7.98 3.37 6.78
CA LEU A 148 9.11 2.44 6.96
C LEU A 148 10.47 3.07 6.65
N SER A 149 10.54 3.95 5.66
CA SER A 149 11.80 4.58 5.25
C SER A 149 11.62 6.04 4.85
N ASP A 150 12.65 6.84 5.14
CA ASP A 150 12.80 8.22 4.68
C ASP A 150 13.83 8.31 3.54
N GLU A 151 13.96 9.49 2.94
CA GLU A 151 14.96 9.77 1.89
C GLU A 151 16.41 9.54 2.37
N MET A 152 16.64 9.43 3.69
CA MET A 152 17.94 9.16 4.30
C MET A 152 18.22 7.65 4.50
N GLY A 153 17.31 6.77 4.09
CA GLY A 153 17.51 5.32 4.07
C GLY A 153 17.40 4.63 5.42
N LYS A 154 16.89 5.30 6.47
CA LYS A 154 16.65 4.64 7.77
C LYS A 154 15.42 3.75 7.66
N LYS A 155 15.54 2.47 8.03
CA LYS A 155 14.42 1.51 8.00
C LYS A 155 13.90 1.25 9.41
N HIS A 156 12.88 1.99 9.81
CA HIS A 156 12.16 1.80 11.07
C HIS A 156 10.76 2.39 10.90
N ILE A 157 9.77 1.86 11.64
CA ILE A 157 8.45 2.47 11.69
C ILE A 157 8.59 3.76 12.49
N ALA A 158 8.38 4.89 11.83
CA ALA A 158 8.33 6.20 12.45
C ALA A 158 6.92 6.77 12.33
N GLU A 159 6.46 7.42 13.41
CA GLU A 159 5.13 8.01 13.50
C GLU A 159 5.20 9.53 13.36
N TYR A 160 4.22 10.10 12.66
CA TYR A 160 3.98 11.53 12.57
C TYR A 160 2.48 11.81 12.76
N GLU A 161 2.17 12.64 13.75
CA GLU A 161 0.82 13.15 14.03
C GLU A 161 0.62 14.49 13.32
N ILE A 162 -0.53 14.66 12.67
CA ILE A 162 -0.89 15.81 11.80
C ILE A 162 -1.62 16.89 12.60
#